data_AF-W1IPH5-F1
#
_entry.id   AF-W1IPH5-F1
#
_cell.length_a   1.000
_cell.length_b   1.000
_cell.length_c   1.000
_cell.angle_alpha   90.00
_cell.angle_beta   90.00
_cell.angle_gamma   90.00
#
_symmetry.space_group_name_H-M   'P 1'
#
loop_
_entity.id
_entity.type
_entity.pdbx_description
1 polymer ?
#
loop_
_entity_poly.entity_id
_entity_poly.type
_entity_poly.pdbx_seq_one_letter_code
_entity_poly.pdbx_strand_id
1 'polypeptide(L)'
;MRLDFQFNDQAIQQAFQRVVQLGMDTTPITRAVAAVLASESEEAFANQADPVTGQPWSPLTPRYQAKLAARGHNGPMLQRTQGGLALSLSTSYDATSAAIGSNKVYAAIHQWGGLPTMPPGPAAVPARPYMGLSAQGIADIVDIINQKHAEALQPR
;
A
#
# COMPACT_ATOMS: atom_id res chain seq x y z
N MET A 1 2.70 -12.07 11.75
CA MET A 1 1.56 -12.31 10.83
C MET A 1 1.95 -11.68 9.51
N ARG A 2 2.23 -12.48 8.47
CA ARG A 2 2.46 -12.02 7.09
C ARG A 2 1.11 -12.09 6.40
N LEU A 3 0.66 -11.01 5.79
CA LEU A 3 -0.63 -10.93 5.11
C LEU A 3 -0.38 -10.46 3.70
N ASP A 4 -0.74 -11.31 2.73
CA ASP A 4 -0.54 -11.06 1.31
C ASP A 4 -1.84 -10.48 0.74
N PHE A 5 -1.79 -9.27 0.18
CA PHE A 5 -2.89 -8.67 -0.57
C PHE A 5 -2.68 -8.95 -2.06
N GLN A 6 -3.63 -9.62 -2.71
CA GLN A 6 -3.55 -9.95 -4.13
C GLN A 6 -4.36 -8.95 -4.96
N PHE A 7 -3.66 -8.22 -5.82
CA PHE A 7 -4.28 -7.36 -6.83
C PHE A 7 -4.77 -8.23 -7.99
N ASN A 8 -6.04 -8.12 -8.35
CA ASN A 8 -6.59 -8.77 -9.55
C ASN A 8 -6.62 -7.74 -10.69
N ASP A 9 -5.46 -7.48 -11.29
CA ASP A 9 -5.33 -6.60 -12.44
C ASP A 9 -4.83 -7.38 -13.66
N GLN A 10 -5.73 -7.57 -14.63
CA GLN A 10 -5.43 -8.31 -15.86
C GLN A 10 -4.37 -7.61 -16.72
N ALA A 11 -4.30 -6.27 -16.70
CA ALA A 11 -3.33 -5.53 -17.49
C ALA A 11 -1.91 -5.75 -16.95
N ILE A 12 -1.74 -5.68 -15.61
CA ILE A 12 -0.47 -5.98 -14.96
C ILE A 12 -0.04 -7.43 -15.23
N GLN A 13 -0.96 -8.40 -15.10
CA GLN A 13 -0.67 -9.82 -15.36
C GLN A 13 -0.24 -10.05 -16.81
N GLN A 14 -0.94 -9.49 -17.79
CA GLN A 14 -0.60 -9.65 -19.21
C GLN A 14 0.75 -8.98 -19.53
N ALA A 15 1.01 -7.80 -18.99
CA ALA A 15 2.28 -7.12 -19.20
C ALA A 15 3.45 -7.93 -18.62
N PHE A 16 3.29 -8.49 -17.41
CA PHE A 16 4.31 -9.31 -16.76
C PHE A 16 4.59 -10.61 -17.53
N GLN A 17 3.54 -11.28 -18.04
CA GLN A 17 3.70 -12.49 -18.85
C GLN A 17 4.56 -12.28 -20.10
N ARG A 18 4.44 -11.12 -20.77
CA ARG A 18 5.27 -10.79 -21.95
C ARG A 18 6.75 -10.70 -21.59
N VAL A 19 7.07 -10.11 -20.44
CA VAL A 19 8.46 -9.97 -20.00
C VAL A 19 9.07 -11.31 -19.58
N VAL A 20 8.32 -12.13 -18.83
CA VAL A 20 8.78 -13.46 -18.40
C VAL A 20 9.10 -14.35 -19.59
N GLN A 21 8.31 -14.28 -20.68
CA GLN A 21 8.54 -15.05 -21.90
C GLN A 21 9.87 -14.72 -22.62
N LEU A 22 10.46 -13.55 -22.35
CA LEU A 22 11.75 -13.14 -22.93
C LEU A 22 12.96 -13.68 -22.16
N GLY A 23 12.75 -14.44 -21.07
CA GLY A 23 13.83 -15.06 -20.29
C GLY A 23 14.75 -14.05 -19.59
N MET A 24 14.24 -12.85 -19.31
CA MET A 24 15.01 -11.76 -18.74
C MET A 24 14.99 -11.74 -17.21
N ASP A 25 16.00 -11.08 -16.63
CA ASP A 25 15.94 -10.69 -15.22
C ASP A 25 14.86 -9.62 -15.02
N THR A 26 13.77 -10.04 -14.40
CA THR A 26 12.60 -9.23 -14.05
C THR A 26 12.76 -8.50 -12.70
N THR A 27 13.85 -8.74 -11.96
CA THR A 27 14.11 -8.08 -10.66
C THR A 27 14.09 -6.54 -10.75
N PRO A 28 14.60 -5.89 -11.80
CA PRO A 28 14.48 -4.43 -11.94
C PRO A 28 13.03 -3.96 -12.06
N ILE A 29 12.14 -4.76 -12.67
CA ILE A 29 10.73 -4.45 -12.83
C ILE A 29 10.01 -4.59 -11.50
N THR A 30 10.16 -5.74 -10.83
CA THR A 30 9.49 -5.98 -9.54
C THR A 30 9.97 -5.02 -8.46
N ARG A 31 11.25 -4.61 -8.50
CA ARG A 31 11.78 -3.52 -7.67
C ARG A 31 11.06 -2.20 -7.91
N ALA A 32 10.84 -1.83 -9.17
CA ALA A 32 10.14 -0.60 -9.53
C ALA A 32 8.65 -0.66 -9.14
N VAL A 33 7.99 -1.81 -9.34
CA VAL A 33 6.62 -2.05 -8.86
C VAL A 33 6.54 -1.91 -7.33
N ALA A 34 7.49 -2.46 -6.59
CA ALA A 34 7.56 -2.29 -5.14
C ALA A 34 7.69 -0.81 -4.73
N ALA A 35 8.39 0.01 -5.51
CA ALA A 35 8.48 1.45 -5.26
C ALA A 35 7.12 2.16 -5.49
N VAL A 36 6.37 1.77 -6.52
CA VAL A 36 5.00 2.30 -6.76
C VAL A 36 4.08 1.93 -5.60
N LEU A 37 4.10 0.68 -5.12
CA LEU A 37 3.31 0.26 -3.97
C LEU A 37 3.60 1.09 -2.70
N ALA A 38 4.86 1.45 -2.48
CA ALA A 38 5.25 2.34 -1.39
C ALA A 38 4.70 3.75 -1.60
N SER A 39 4.87 4.33 -2.79
CA SER A 39 4.39 5.68 -3.14
C SER A 39 2.88 5.82 -2.93
N GLU A 40 2.10 4.87 -3.43
CA GLU A 40 0.64 4.85 -3.28
C GLU A 40 0.22 4.83 -1.80
N SER A 41 0.96 4.11 -0.97
CA SER A 41 0.69 4.07 0.47
C SER A 41 1.10 5.37 1.16
N GLU A 42 2.23 5.96 0.80
CA GLU A 42 2.67 7.26 1.30
C GLU A 42 1.66 8.35 0.96
N GLU A 43 1.13 8.36 -0.27
CA GLU A 43 0.08 9.28 -0.69
C GLU A 43 -1.22 9.07 0.05
N ALA A 44 -1.66 7.82 0.26
CA ALA A 44 -2.83 7.50 1.06
C ALA A 44 -2.72 8.08 2.49
N PHE A 45 -1.54 7.97 3.12
CA PHE A 45 -1.28 8.60 4.41
C PHE A 45 -1.28 10.12 4.35
N ALA A 46 -0.59 10.72 3.37
CA ALA A 46 -0.52 12.17 3.21
C ALA A 46 -1.92 12.78 3.01
N ASN A 47 -2.72 12.16 2.16
CA ASN A 47 -4.08 12.61 1.83
C ASN A 47 -5.13 12.15 2.86
N GLN A 48 -4.78 11.23 3.75
CA GLN A 48 -5.70 10.55 4.66
C GLN A 48 -6.92 10.00 3.92
N ALA A 49 -6.66 9.32 2.80
CA ALA A 49 -7.67 8.84 1.88
C ALA A 49 -7.33 7.43 1.38
N ASP A 50 -8.36 6.69 1.00
CA ASP A 50 -8.22 5.38 0.37
C ASP A 50 -7.53 5.54 -1.00
N PRO A 51 -6.39 4.84 -1.26
CA PRO A 51 -5.66 4.96 -2.51
C PRO A 51 -6.45 4.47 -3.73
N VAL A 52 -7.38 3.54 -3.55
CA VAL A 52 -8.16 2.96 -4.65
C VAL A 52 -9.34 3.86 -5.01
N THR A 53 -10.05 4.37 -4.01
CA THR A 53 -11.31 5.11 -4.21
C THR A 53 -11.16 6.63 -4.13
N GLY A 54 -10.02 7.12 -3.61
CA GLY A 54 -9.78 8.52 -3.30
C GLY A 54 -10.64 9.05 -2.14
N GLN A 55 -11.45 8.21 -1.49
CA GLN A 55 -12.37 8.65 -0.44
C GLN A 55 -11.61 8.98 0.85
N PRO A 56 -11.86 10.15 1.47
CA PRO A 56 -11.25 10.47 2.76
C PRO A 56 -11.61 9.46 3.83
N TRP A 57 -10.63 9.13 4.68
CA TRP A 57 -10.85 8.26 5.83
C TRP A 57 -11.84 8.88 6.81
N SER A 58 -12.64 8.03 7.45
CA SER A 58 -13.60 8.49 8.46
C SER A 58 -12.87 9.27 9.58
N PRO A 59 -13.36 10.47 9.94
CA PRO A 59 -12.71 11.31 10.93
C PRO A 59 -12.72 10.63 12.30
N LEU A 60 -11.77 11.06 13.14
CA LEU A 60 -11.72 10.64 14.53
C LEU A 60 -12.85 11.30 15.32
N THR A 61 -13.39 10.59 16.31
CA THR A 61 -14.41 11.17 17.19
C THR A 61 -13.84 12.37 17.96
N PRO A 62 -14.63 13.42 18.26
CA PRO A 62 -14.14 14.59 19.00
C PRO A 62 -13.50 14.22 20.34
N ARG A 63 -14.08 13.24 21.05
CA ARG A 63 -13.54 12.71 22.31
C ARG A 63 -12.13 12.13 22.14
N TYR A 64 -11.90 11.38 21.07
CA TYR A 64 -10.59 10.79 20.81
C TYR A 64 -9.56 11.83 20.36
N GLN A 65 -9.98 12.81 19.55
CA GLN A 65 -9.13 13.95 19.18
C GLN A 65 -8.68 14.74 20.42
N ALA A 66 -9.61 15.07 21.33
CA ALA A 66 -9.28 15.75 22.58
C ALA A 66 -8.28 14.95 23.45
N LYS A 67 -8.46 13.63 23.54
CA LYS A 67 -7.53 12.74 24.25
C LYS A 67 -6.12 12.75 23.65
N LEU A 68 -6.02 12.81 22.33
CA LEU A 68 -4.72 12.87 21.63
C LEU A 68 -4.05 14.23 21.82
N ALA A 69 -4.81 15.33 21.69
CA ALA A 69 -4.31 16.68 21.91
C ALA A 69 -3.79 16.86 23.34
N ALA A 70 -4.49 16.34 24.35
CA ALA A 70 -4.05 16.35 25.75
C ALA A 70 -2.73 15.58 25.99
N ARG A 71 -2.35 14.68 25.07
CA ARG A 71 -1.08 13.92 25.09
C ARG A 71 0.00 14.53 24.18
N GLY A 72 -0.27 15.69 23.57
CA GLY A 72 0.64 16.33 22.61
C GLY A 72 0.73 15.62 21.25
N HIS A 73 -0.22 14.73 20.92
CA HIS A 73 -0.24 14.02 19.65
C HIS A 73 -1.04 14.78 18.60
N ASN A 74 -0.40 15.75 17.95
CA ASN A 74 -1.06 16.71 17.06
C ASN A 74 -0.90 16.35 15.57
N GLY A 75 -0.17 15.28 15.25
CA GLY A 75 0.14 14.91 13.86
C GLY A 75 -1.05 14.35 13.06
N PRO A 76 -0.84 14.07 11.76
CA PRO A 76 -1.84 13.44 10.90
C PRO A 76 -2.27 12.06 11.42
N MET A 77 -3.49 11.64 11.06
CA MET A 77 -4.01 10.34 11.45
C MET A 77 -3.07 9.22 11.01
N LEU A 78 -2.79 8.27 11.94
CA LEU A 78 -1.85 7.15 11.76
C LEU A 78 -0.36 7.50 11.57
N GLN A 79 0.01 8.79 11.70
CA GLN A 79 1.38 9.30 11.52
C GLN A 79 1.93 10.03 12.77
N ARG A 80 1.24 9.94 13.90
CA ARG A 80 1.47 10.80 15.08
C ARG A 80 2.67 10.43 15.96
N THR A 81 3.22 9.23 15.77
CA THR A 81 4.24 8.68 16.66
C THR A 81 5.44 8.21 15.85
N GLN A 82 6.63 8.37 16.41
CA GLN A 82 7.83 7.74 15.89
C GLN A 82 7.61 6.22 15.82
N GLY A 83 7.86 5.61 14.65
CA GLY A 83 7.56 4.19 14.42
C GLY A 83 6.06 3.85 14.37
N GLY A 84 5.21 4.84 14.07
CA GLY A 84 3.78 4.68 13.77
C GLY A 84 3.53 3.86 12.49
N LEU A 85 2.26 3.74 12.09
CA LEU A 85 1.88 2.80 11.03
C LEU A 85 2.54 3.14 9.68
N ALA A 86 2.49 4.40 9.26
CA ALA A 86 3.11 4.84 8.00
C ALA A 86 4.61 4.49 7.96
N LEU A 87 5.34 4.77 9.04
CA LEU A 87 6.78 4.47 9.17
C LEU A 87 7.10 2.98 9.37
N SER A 88 6.08 2.13 9.51
CA SER A 88 6.27 0.68 9.66
C SER A 88 6.08 -0.10 8.37
N LEU A 89 5.71 0.58 7.28
CA LEU A 89 5.58 -0.05 5.99
C LEU A 89 6.95 -0.42 5.44
N SER A 90 7.00 -1.59 4.82
CA SER A 90 8.17 -2.13 4.16
C SER A 90 7.74 -2.84 2.90
N THR A 91 8.59 -2.78 1.88
CA THR A 91 8.39 -3.47 0.62
C THR A 91 9.39 -4.61 0.47
N SER A 92 8.99 -5.62 -0.31
CA SER A 92 9.85 -6.74 -0.68
C SER A 92 9.61 -7.08 -2.15
N TYR A 93 10.64 -7.53 -2.85
CA TYR A 93 10.53 -7.96 -4.23
C TYR A 93 11.51 -9.10 -4.52
N ASP A 94 11.14 -9.95 -5.47
CA ASP A 94 11.99 -10.98 -6.09
C ASP A 94 11.78 -10.98 -7.61
N ALA A 95 12.35 -11.93 -8.35
CA ALA A 95 12.19 -11.97 -9.80
C ALA A 95 10.72 -12.03 -10.26
N THR A 96 9.80 -12.55 -9.45
CA THR A 96 8.42 -12.82 -9.85
C THR A 96 7.38 -12.06 -9.04
N SER A 97 7.77 -11.42 -7.95
CA SER A 97 6.84 -10.80 -7.02
C SER A 97 7.32 -9.44 -6.50
N ALA A 98 6.35 -8.57 -6.19
CA ALA A 98 6.54 -7.33 -5.47
C ALA A 98 5.41 -7.23 -4.42
N ALA A 99 5.75 -6.82 -3.21
CA ALA A 99 4.80 -6.76 -2.10
C ALA A 99 5.10 -5.58 -1.17
N ILE A 100 4.05 -5.17 -0.44
CA ILE A 100 4.13 -4.19 0.65
C ILE A 100 3.40 -4.73 1.87
N GLY A 101 3.91 -4.40 3.07
CA GLY A 101 3.26 -4.78 4.31
C GLY A 101 3.83 -4.05 5.54
N SER A 102 3.25 -4.35 6.70
CA SER A 102 3.67 -3.81 8.00
C SER A 102 3.87 -4.94 9.00
N ASN A 103 4.82 -4.75 9.92
CA ASN A 103 5.01 -5.64 11.08
C ASN A 103 4.08 -5.31 12.27
N LYS A 104 3.23 -4.28 12.18
CA LYS A 104 2.33 -3.87 13.28
C LYS A 104 1.07 -4.72 13.27
N VAL A 105 0.71 -5.30 14.42
CA VAL A 105 -0.51 -6.13 14.56
C VAL A 105 -1.78 -5.34 14.21
N TYR A 106 -1.83 -4.05 14.55
CA TYR A 106 -3.00 -3.19 14.30
C TYR A 106 -3.09 -2.68 12.85
N ALA A 107 -2.10 -2.96 12.00
CA ALA A 107 -2.10 -2.61 10.57
C ALA A 107 -3.34 -3.18 9.87
N ALA A 108 -3.63 -4.46 10.09
CA ALA A 108 -4.78 -5.17 9.53
C ALA A 108 -6.11 -4.49 9.86
N ILE A 109 -6.28 -4.06 11.11
CA ILE A 109 -7.51 -3.40 11.58
C ILE A 109 -7.71 -2.06 10.87
N HIS A 110 -6.63 -1.33 10.59
CA HIS A 110 -6.74 -0.10 9.81
C HIS A 110 -6.93 -0.38 8.33
N GLN A 111 -6.33 -1.42 7.75
CA GLN A 111 -6.53 -1.74 6.34
C GLN A 111 -7.97 -2.20 6.04
N TRP A 112 -8.52 -3.12 6.84
CA TRP A 112 -9.82 -3.77 6.55
C TRP A 112 -10.95 -3.39 7.50
N GLY A 113 -10.66 -2.66 8.56
CA GLY A 113 -11.59 -2.38 9.64
C GLY A 113 -11.57 -3.45 10.73
N GLY A 114 -12.08 -3.09 11.91
CA GLY A 114 -12.25 -4.01 13.03
C GLY A 114 -13.59 -4.74 12.96
N LEU A 115 -13.61 -6.04 13.24
CA LEU A 115 -14.87 -6.77 13.40
C LEU A 115 -15.53 -6.39 14.74
N PRO A 116 -16.87 -6.34 14.80
CA PRO A 116 -17.60 -6.10 16.06
C PRO A 116 -17.27 -7.09 17.19
N THR A 117 -16.74 -8.27 16.83
CA THR A 117 -16.47 -9.40 17.73
C THR A 117 -15.02 -9.47 18.24
N MET A 118 -14.13 -8.52 17.90
CA MET A 118 -12.72 -8.53 18.33
C MET A 118 -12.53 -8.14 19.83
N PRO A 119 -11.83 -8.95 20.66
CA PRO A 119 -11.49 -8.62 22.05
C PRO A 119 -10.09 -7.96 22.24
N PRO A 120 -9.84 -7.19 23.33
CA PRO A 120 -10.84 -6.61 24.23
C PRO A 120 -11.60 -5.51 23.49
N GLY A 121 -12.92 -5.45 23.64
CA GLY A 121 -13.75 -4.51 22.87
C GLY A 121 -13.21 -3.08 23.00
N PRO A 122 -12.97 -2.40 21.86
CA PRO A 122 -14.07 -1.66 21.26
C PRO A 122 -14.23 -1.83 19.73
N ALA A 123 -15.49 -2.13 19.37
CA ALA A 123 -16.33 -1.62 18.27
C ALA A 123 -15.66 -1.21 16.95
N ALA A 124 -15.97 -1.96 15.88
CA ALA A 124 -16.13 -1.48 14.50
C ALA A 124 -15.21 -0.31 14.10
N VAL A 125 -13.89 -0.47 14.30
CA VAL A 125 -12.93 0.55 13.86
C VAL A 125 -13.11 0.69 12.35
N PRO A 126 -13.45 1.88 11.83
CA PRO A 126 -13.65 2.03 10.40
C PRO A 126 -12.34 1.74 9.68
N ALA A 127 -12.45 1.07 8.54
CA ALA A 127 -11.34 0.88 7.64
C ALA A 127 -10.78 2.24 7.23
N ARG A 128 -9.46 2.29 7.11
CA ARG A 128 -8.64 3.38 6.62
C ARG A 128 -7.66 2.74 5.64
N PRO A 129 -8.12 2.24 4.49
CA PRO A 129 -7.24 1.56 3.55
C PRO A 129 -6.10 2.50 3.17
N TYR A 130 -4.88 2.02 3.34
CA TYR A 130 -3.66 2.75 3.00
C TYR A 130 -2.75 1.91 2.11
N MET A 131 -3.05 0.63 1.89
CA MET A 131 -2.44 -0.20 0.85
C MET A 131 -3.47 -0.43 -0.25
N GLY A 132 -3.09 -0.14 -1.48
CA GLY A 132 -3.94 -0.27 -2.66
C GLY A 132 -3.23 0.36 -3.86
N LEU A 133 -3.85 0.27 -5.03
CA LEU A 133 -3.39 0.93 -6.23
C LEU A 133 -4.53 1.79 -6.78
N SER A 134 -4.25 3.06 -6.96
CA SER A 134 -5.06 3.97 -7.75
C SER A 134 -5.02 3.58 -9.24
N ALA A 135 -5.93 4.16 -10.03
CA ALA A 135 -5.86 4.01 -11.49
C ALA A 135 -4.53 4.51 -12.06
N GLN A 136 -3.94 5.55 -11.45
CA GLN A 136 -2.64 6.07 -11.86
C GLN A 136 -1.51 5.10 -11.47
N GLY A 137 -1.50 4.57 -10.26
CA GLY A 137 -0.50 3.57 -9.84
C GLY A 137 -0.52 2.31 -10.71
N ILE A 138 -1.70 1.87 -11.18
CA ILE A 138 -1.82 0.79 -12.17
C ILE A 138 -1.16 1.19 -13.50
N ALA A 139 -1.46 2.40 -14.00
CA ALA A 139 -0.86 2.91 -15.24
C ALA A 139 0.66 3.00 -15.13
N ASP A 140 1.19 3.53 -14.02
CA ASP A 140 2.62 3.65 -13.76
C ASP A 140 3.31 2.28 -13.76
N ILE A 141 2.69 1.26 -13.15
CA ILE A 141 3.20 -0.11 -13.17
C ILE A 141 3.23 -0.67 -14.60
N VAL A 142 2.17 -0.46 -15.38
CA VAL A 142 2.10 -0.90 -16.77
C VAL A 142 3.17 -0.21 -17.61
N ASP A 143 3.38 1.09 -17.41
CA ASP A 143 4.40 1.87 -18.10
C ASP A 143 5.82 1.41 -17.75
N ILE A 144 6.10 1.13 -16.47
CA ILE A 144 7.36 0.53 -16.03
C ILE A 144 7.63 -0.79 -16.76
N ILE A 145 6.63 -1.67 -16.83
CA ILE A 145 6.76 -2.97 -17.49
C ILE A 145 7.02 -2.78 -19.00
N ASN A 146 6.25 -1.90 -19.66
CA ASN A 146 6.40 -1.63 -21.08
C ASN A 146 7.74 -0.99 -21.43
N GLN A 147 8.21 -0.03 -20.62
CA GLN A 147 9.50 0.61 -20.80
C GLN A 147 10.64 -0.41 -20.69
N LYS A 148 10.61 -1.26 -19.66
CA LYS A 148 11.64 -2.29 -19.45
C LYS A 148 11.62 -3.36 -20.55
N HIS A 149 10.43 -3.72 -21.03
CA HIS A 149 10.28 -4.57 -22.20
C HIS A 149 10.86 -3.92 -23.48
N ALA A 150 10.64 -2.62 -23.69
CA ALA A 150 11.19 -1.92 -24.84
C ALA A 150 12.73 -1.81 -24.79
N GLU A 151 13.30 -1.48 -23.62
CA GLU A 151 14.76 -1.45 -23.39
C GLU A 151 15.42 -2.80 -23.74
N ALA A 152 14.75 -3.91 -23.42
CA ALA A 152 15.23 -5.24 -23.68
C ALA A 152 15.28 -5.64 -25.16
N LEU A 153 14.37 -5.09 -25.97
CA LEU A 153 14.30 -5.37 -27.40
C LEU A 153 15.31 -4.55 -28.22
N GLN A 154 15.96 -3.54 -27.60
CA GLN A 154 16.99 -2.77 -28.28
C GLN A 154 18.28 -3.59 -28.41
N PRO A 155 18.85 -3.75 -29.62
CA PRO A 155 20.15 -4.37 -29.78
C PRO A 155 21.21 -3.53 -29.07
N ARG A 156 22.09 -4.21 -28.32
CA ARG A 156 23.29 -3.60 -27.70
C ARG A 156 24.28 -3.12 -28.75
#